data_AF-A0A1V4PEK0-F1
#
_entry.id   AF-A0A1V4PEK0-F1
#
_cell.length_a   1.000
_cell.length_b   1.000
_cell.length_c   1.000
_cell.angle_alpha   90.00
_cell.angle_beta   90.00
_cell.angle_gamma   90.00
#
_symmetry.space_group_name_H-M   'P 1'
#
loop_
_entity.id
_entity.type
_entity.pdbx_description
1 polymer ?
#
loop_
_entity_poly.entity_id
_entity_poly.type
_entity_poly.pdbx_seq_one_letter_code
_entity_poly.pdbx_strand_id
1 'polypeptide(L)'
;MPADVFLELSADAYAGVACWIGGEQLWARVTVPIAYYSHYRTRVAPQLPGAAVSLKAIVRVAEARARYADFRTGRNCRPTNDRLVHDTGLSKSTVQRASKALRLLGVATEVFRGRQRTRTERMASWRMGDRGRGWASVWALHTPSYPQLTPHPVGSLLSSYLSYLRKKLTTGQAQKPSASTKRGASRPPRPKRRRAQRGVVDSGGYALAREWLRAPQTPRWARRYTPRAWSRALAAVAAHGWTGEDVNQLLRDWERTGGHWMPPVPYKPIGLVCNAIEWHQRNNTLEDRPAALDAALEQECHRRREQERRQAEVDLAAARAARRDALSRLGQPAHLAARQVAAEIGARAARKRADAAEAEYRARAELVARARGRE
;
A
#
# COMPACT_ATOMS: atom_id res chain seq x y z
N MET A 1 -19.78 -23.06 4.40
CA MET A 1 -18.95 -22.12 5.16
C MET A 1 -19.82 -21.47 6.23
N PRO A 2 -19.42 -21.48 7.52
CA PRO A 2 -20.17 -20.76 8.55
C PRO A 2 -20.24 -19.28 8.15
N ALA A 3 -21.42 -18.68 8.25
CA ALA A 3 -21.61 -17.28 7.90
C ALA A 3 -20.96 -16.40 8.98
N ASP A 4 -20.03 -15.53 8.59
CA ASP A 4 -19.33 -14.67 9.53
C ASP A 4 -20.32 -13.74 10.25
N VAL A 5 -20.25 -13.80 11.58
CA VAL A 5 -21.01 -12.93 12.49
C VAL A 5 -20.48 -11.49 12.43
N PHE A 6 -19.20 -11.33 12.08
CA PHE A 6 -18.51 -10.05 11.99
C PHE A 6 -18.09 -9.77 10.56
N LEU A 7 -18.08 -8.50 10.16
CA LEU A 7 -17.47 -8.10 8.90
C LEU A 7 -15.95 -8.21 9.01
N GLU A 8 -15.43 -9.35 8.57
CA GLU A 8 -14.00 -9.53 8.32
C GLU A 8 -13.66 -8.99 6.93
N LEU A 9 -12.63 -8.14 6.89
CA LEU A 9 -12.07 -7.66 5.64
C LEU A 9 -10.88 -8.55 5.30
N SER A 10 -10.63 -8.78 4.01
CA SER A 10 -9.43 -9.51 3.58
C SER A 10 -8.16 -8.87 4.14
N ALA A 11 -7.11 -9.67 4.34
CA ALA A 11 -5.83 -9.19 4.87
C ALA A 11 -5.27 -8.00 4.06
N ASP A 12 -5.55 -7.98 2.75
CA ASP A 12 -5.09 -6.96 1.82
C ASP A 12 -6.05 -5.78 1.64
N ALA A 13 -7.17 -5.72 2.37
CA ALA A 13 -8.16 -4.64 2.23
C ALA A 13 -7.56 -3.24 2.48
N TYR A 14 -6.50 -3.16 3.28
CA TYR A 14 -5.78 -1.93 3.59
C TYR A 14 -4.46 -1.76 2.80
N ALA A 15 -4.21 -2.61 1.79
CA ALA A 15 -3.00 -2.52 0.97
C ALA A 15 -2.92 -1.14 0.28
N GLY A 16 -1.75 -0.51 0.35
CA GLY A 16 -1.53 0.84 -0.20
C GLY A 16 -2.15 2.00 0.58
N VAL A 17 -2.93 1.75 1.65
CA VAL A 17 -3.49 2.81 2.49
C VAL A 17 -2.58 3.10 3.68
N ALA A 18 -2.00 4.30 3.72
CA ALA A 18 -1.16 4.74 4.82
C ALA A 18 -1.92 4.77 6.16
N CYS A 19 -1.19 4.70 7.27
CA CYS A 19 -1.74 4.99 8.59
C CYS A 19 -1.75 6.50 8.83
N TRP A 20 -2.64 7.00 9.68
CA TRP A 20 -2.53 8.39 10.15
C TRP A 20 -1.26 8.61 11.00
N ILE A 21 -0.80 9.85 11.04
CA ILE A 21 0.33 10.26 11.86
C ILE A 21 -0.20 11.11 13.02
N GLY A 22 0.25 10.84 14.25
CA GLY A 22 -0.07 11.64 15.43
C GLY A 22 -1.46 11.43 16.05
N GLY A 23 -2.23 10.45 15.55
CA GLY A 23 -3.48 10.01 16.16
C GLY A 23 -4.68 10.94 15.91
N GLU A 24 -5.76 10.68 16.64
CA GLU A 24 -7.09 11.27 16.46
C GLU A 24 -7.08 12.80 16.32
N GLN A 25 -6.53 13.49 17.32
CA GLN A 25 -6.58 14.94 17.43
C GLN A 25 -5.71 15.63 16.38
N LEU A 26 -4.50 15.10 16.13
CA LEU A 26 -3.60 15.69 15.13
C LEU A 26 -4.16 15.50 13.72
N TRP A 27 -4.74 14.34 13.44
CA TRP A 27 -5.37 14.09 12.16
C TRP A 27 -6.57 15.03 11.95
N ALA A 28 -7.52 15.07 12.90
CA ALA A 28 -8.75 15.83 12.74
C ALA A 28 -8.56 17.36 12.79
N ARG A 29 -7.68 17.87 13.66
CA ARG A 29 -7.51 19.33 13.90
C ARG A 29 -6.36 19.98 13.14
N VAL A 30 -5.43 19.20 12.59
CA VAL A 30 -4.28 19.75 11.86
C VAL A 30 -4.26 19.23 10.42
N THR A 31 -4.26 17.91 10.24
CA THR A 31 -4.12 17.31 8.90
C THR A 31 -5.32 17.66 8.01
N VAL A 32 -6.54 17.50 8.53
CA VAL A 32 -7.78 17.79 7.78
C VAL A 32 -7.89 19.28 7.40
N PRO A 33 -7.68 20.26 8.30
CA PRO A 33 -7.66 21.67 7.92
C PRO A 33 -6.59 22.03 6.89
N ILE A 34 -5.36 21.51 7.03
CA ILE A 34 -4.31 21.74 6.04
C ILE A 34 -4.74 21.23 4.66
N ALA A 35 -5.27 20.01 4.59
CA ALA A 35 -5.76 19.45 3.33
C ALA A 35 -6.91 20.30 2.75
N TYR A 36 -7.83 20.77 3.60
CA TYR A 36 -8.92 21.64 3.19
C TYR A 36 -8.41 22.93 2.56
N TYR A 37 -7.52 23.67 3.23
CA TYR A 37 -6.99 24.91 2.67
C TYR A 37 -6.20 24.68 1.37
N SER A 38 -5.45 23.59 1.27
CA SER A 38 -4.63 23.27 0.09
C SER A 38 -5.43 22.79 -1.12
N HIS A 39 -6.53 22.04 -0.91
CA HIS A 39 -7.15 21.24 -1.98
C HIS A 39 -8.67 21.41 -2.11
N TYR A 40 -9.34 22.08 -1.17
CA TYR A 40 -10.79 22.16 -1.20
C TYR A 40 -11.31 22.89 -2.44
N ARG A 41 -10.78 24.08 -2.74
CA ARG A 41 -11.21 24.88 -3.90
C ARG A 41 -10.91 24.20 -5.23
N THR A 42 -9.77 23.53 -5.34
CA THR A 42 -9.27 22.99 -6.62
C THR A 42 -9.76 21.57 -6.90
N ARG A 43 -9.87 20.71 -5.88
CA ARG A 43 -10.21 19.28 -6.05
C ARG A 43 -11.60 18.91 -5.55
N VAL A 44 -12.09 19.58 -4.49
CA VAL A 44 -13.31 19.17 -3.79
C VAL A 44 -14.54 19.94 -4.29
N ALA A 45 -14.45 21.26 -4.37
CA ALA A 45 -15.56 22.12 -4.76
C ALA A 45 -16.14 21.79 -6.16
N PRO A 46 -15.32 21.51 -7.20
CA PRO A 46 -15.86 21.13 -8.52
C PRO A 46 -16.66 19.81 -8.50
N GLN A 47 -16.38 18.92 -7.55
CA GLN A 47 -17.04 17.60 -7.43
C GLN A 47 -18.24 17.61 -6.46
N LEU A 48 -18.55 18.77 -5.88
CA LEU A 48 -19.68 19.03 -4.98
C LEU A 48 -20.46 20.27 -5.46
N PRO A 49 -20.97 20.29 -6.71
CA PRO A 49 -21.69 21.44 -7.25
C PRO A 49 -22.94 21.73 -6.41
N GLY A 50 -23.14 23.01 -6.06
CA GLY A 50 -24.29 23.48 -5.27
C GLY A 50 -24.29 23.07 -3.79
N ALA A 51 -23.24 22.41 -3.29
CA ALA A 51 -23.28 21.78 -1.97
C ALA A 51 -21.96 21.94 -1.19
N ALA A 52 -21.53 23.19 -1.01
CA ALA A 52 -20.35 23.52 -0.20
C ALA A 52 -20.49 23.01 1.24
N VAL A 53 -19.35 22.65 1.84
CA VAL A 53 -19.23 22.14 3.20
C VAL A 53 -18.17 22.97 3.90
N SER A 54 -18.54 23.59 5.02
CA SER A 54 -17.61 24.41 5.79
C SER A 54 -16.51 23.57 6.43
N LEU A 55 -15.33 24.18 6.61
CA LEU A 55 -14.23 23.57 7.36
C LEU A 55 -14.68 23.09 8.75
N LYS A 56 -15.48 23.90 9.45
CA LYS A 56 -16.03 23.56 10.78
C LYS A 56 -16.84 22.25 10.76
N ALA A 57 -17.67 22.06 9.73
CA ALA A 57 -18.45 20.82 9.59
C ALA A 57 -17.55 19.62 9.26
N ILE A 58 -16.55 19.79 8.40
CA ILE A 58 -15.60 18.72 8.05
C ILE A 58 -14.77 18.30 9.27
N VAL A 59 -14.25 19.25 10.04
CA VAL A 59 -13.46 18.98 11.25
C VAL A 59 -14.32 18.26 12.29
N ARG A 60 -15.57 18.68 12.53
CA ARG A 60 -16.49 17.99 13.45
C ARG A 60 -16.73 16.54 13.04
N VAL A 61 -16.97 16.29 11.75
CA VAL A 61 -17.17 14.92 11.24
C VAL A 61 -15.88 14.12 11.30
N ALA A 62 -14.73 14.74 11.06
CA ALA A 62 -13.42 14.12 11.21
C ALA A 62 -13.18 13.68 12.67
N GLU A 63 -13.34 14.58 13.64
CA GLU A 63 -13.22 14.25 15.07
C GLU A 63 -14.14 13.09 15.46
N ALA A 64 -15.42 13.15 15.06
CA ALA A 64 -16.37 12.09 15.37
C ALA A 64 -15.94 10.74 14.77
N ARG A 65 -15.49 10.71 13.51
CA ARG A 65 -14.98 9.49 12.86
C ARG A 65 -13.73 8.94 13.53
N ALA A 66 -12.83 9.84 13.93
CA ALA A 66 -11.54 9.49 14.50
C ALA A 66 -11.68 8.73 15.83
N ARG A 67 -12.73 9.00 16.62
CA ARG A 67 -13.07 8.24 17.86
C ARG A 67 -13.37 6.76 17.62
N TYR A 68 -13.86 6.40 16.44
CA TYR A 68 -14.20 5.01 16.08
C TYR A 68 -13.09 4.31 15.31
N ALA A 69 -11.96 4.98 15.07
CA ALA A 69 -10.83 4.42 14.37
C ALA A 69 -9.83 3.80 15.36
N ASP A 70 -9.08 2.80 14.89
CA ASP A 70 -7.98 2.22 15.63
C ASP A 70 -6.96 3.31 15.98
N PHE A 71 -6.77 3.57 17.27
CA PHE A 71 -5.94 4.67 17.76
C PHE A 71 -4.54 4.72 17.10
N ARG A 72 -3.92 3.56 16.88
CA ARG A 72 -2.55 3.46 16.35
C ARG A 72 -2.44 3.65 14.84
N THR A 73 -3.48 3.33 14.08
CA THR A 73 -3.40 3.22 12.61
C THR A 73 -4.38 4.13 11.87
N GLY A 74 -5.48 4.53 12.52
CA GLY A 74 -6.59 5.25 11.88
C GLY A 74 -7.50 4.35 11.05
N ARG A 75 -7.30 3.03 11.11
CA ARG A 75 -8.06 2.02 10.34
C ARG A 75 -9.29 1.55 11.11
N ASN A 76 -10.09 0.67 10.50
CA ASN A 76 -11.31 0.11 11.09
C ASN A 76 -12.31 1.15 11.64
N CYS A 77 -12.38 2.34 11.03
CA CYS A 77 -13.38 3.35 11.37
C CYS A 77 -14.75 2.93 10.78
N ARG A 78 -15.67 2.48 11.65
CA ARG A 78 -16.98 1.90 11.23
C ARG A 78 -18.24 2.63 11.76
N PRO A 79 -18.26 3.97 11.96
CA PRO A 79 -19.48 4.63 12.42
C PRO A 79 -20.52 4.68 11.30
N THR A 80 -21.80 4.46 11.66
CA THR A 80 -22.92 4.72 10.73
C THR A 80 -23.13 6.22 10.55
N ASN A 81 -23.77 6.62 9.44
CA ASN A 81 -24.11 8.02 9.23
C ASN A 81 -25.03 8.55 10.33
N ASP A 82 -25.97 7.74 10.82
CA ASP A 82 -26.89 8.13 11.90
C ASP A 82 -26.14 8.31 13.23
N ARG A 83 -25.11 7.49 13.49
CA ARG A 83 -24.23 7.68 14.65
C ARG A 83 -23.39 8.95 14.54
N LEU A 84 -22.84 9.24 13.37
CA LEU A 84 -22.13 10.50 13.13
C LEU A 84 -23.04 11.73 13.25
N VAL A 85 -24.30 11.63 12.81
CA VAL A 85 -25.31 12.69 13.01
C VAL A 85 -25.50 12.94 14.50
N HIS A 86 -25.72 11.88 15.29
CA HIS A 86 -25.87 11.98 16.74
C HIS A 86 -24.63 12.61 17.40
N ASP A 87 -23.43 12.16 17.04
CA ASP A 87 -22.18 12.61 17.69
C ASP A 87 -21.76 14.03 17.30
N THR A 88 -22.18 14.51 16.13
CA THR A 88 -21.80 15.83 15.61
C THR A 88 -22.90 16.89 15.72
N GLY A 89 -24.16 16.46 15.89
CA GLY A 89 -25.34 17.33 15.82
C GLY A 89 -25.59 17.91 14.42
N LEU A 90 -24.97 17.37 13.37
CA LEU A 90 -25.12 17.83 11.99
C LEU A 90 -26.19 17.05 11.25
N SER A 91 -26.81 17.66 10.23
CA SER A 91 -27.76 16.95 9.37
C SER A 91 -27.10 15.81 8.60
N LYS A 92 -27.86 14.76 8.28
CA LYS A 92 -27.39 13.59 7.54
C LYS A 92 -26.75 13.94 6.20
N SER A 93 -27.34 14.89 5.47
CA SER A 93 -26.78 15.40 4.21
C SER A 93 -25.44 16.11 4.41
N THR A 94 -25.25 16.82 5.52
CA THR A 94 -23.97 17.47 5.85
C THR A 94 -22.90 16.44 6.21
N VAL A 95 -23.25 15.41 6.98
CA VAL A 95 -22.33 14.31 7.31
C VAL A 95 -21.88 13.56 6.05
N GLN A 96 -22.81 13.27 5.14
CA GLN A 96 -22.50 12.61 3.86
C GLN A 96 -21.60 13.47 2.99
N ARG A 97 -21.89 14.77 2.85
CA ARG A 97 -21.06 15.70 2.09
C ARG A 97 -19.67 15.87 2.70
N ALA A 98 -19.57 16.01 4.02
CA ALA A 98 -18.29 16.05 4.74
C ALA A 98 -17.48 14.76 4.55
N SER A 99 -18.13 13.59 4.60
CA SER A 99 -17.48 12.30 4.37
C SER A 99 -16.97 12.18 2.93
N LYS A 100 -17.74 12.65 1.94
CA LYS A 100 -17.29 12.76 0.54
C LYS A 100 -16.10 13.72 0.44
N ALA A 101 -16.16 14.87 1.09
CA ALA A 101 -15.06 15.84 1.10
C ALA A 101 -13.77 15.25 1.69
N LEU A 102 -13.82 14.54 2.82
CA LEU A 102 -12.66 13.85 3.40
C LEU A 102 -12.03 12.84 2.43
N ARG A 103 -12.86 12.11 1.68
CA ARG A 103 -12.38 11.20 0.62
C ARG A 103 -11.67 11.95 -0.50
N LEU A 104 -12.26 13.04 -0.98
CA LEU A 104 -11.72 13.84 -2.09
C LEU A 104 -10.46 14.63 -1.71
N LEU A 105 -10.36 15.03 -0.44
CA LEU A 105 -9.15 15.64 0.13
C LEU A 105 -7.98 14.65 0.24
N GLY A 106 -8.24 13.34 0.11
CA GLY A 106 -7.21 12.31 0.23
C GLY A 106 -6.74 12.09 1.67
N VAL A 107 -7.58 12.42 2.66
CA VAL A 107 -7.29 12.22 4.11
C VAL A 107 -8.04 11.01 4.69
N ALA A 108 -8.95 10.42 3.90
CA ALA A 108 -9.68 9.22 4.27
C ALA A 108 -9.96 8.37 3.02
N THR A 109 -9.86 7.05 3.16
CA THR A 109 -10.21 6.08 2.13
C THR A 109 -11.36 5.22 2.62
N GLU A 110 -12.42 5.11 1.82
CA GLU A 110 -13.48 4.13 2.05
C GLU A 110 -13.00 2.79 1.52
N VAL A 111 -12.58 1.91 2.43
CA VAL A 111 -12.03 0.59 2.11
C VAL A 111 -13.13 -0.40 1.77
N PHE A 112 -14.25 -0.30 2.48
CA PHE A 112 -15.44 -1.10 2.22
C PHE A 112 -16.66 -0.20 2.18
N ARG A 113 -17.40 -0.27 1.06
CA ARG A 113 -18.69 0.38 0.91
C ARG A 113 -19.73 -0.39 1.71
N GLY A 114 -20.45 0.30 2.57
CA GLY A 114 -21.53 -0.31 3.35
C GLY A 114 -22.59 -0.93 2.44
N ARG A 115 -23.08 -2.11 2.81
CA ARG A 115 -24.12 -2.86 2.06
C ARG A 115 -25.12 -3.49 3.01
N GLN A 116 -26.28 -3.89 2.50
CA GLN A 116 -27.22 -4.71 3.27
C GLN A 116 -26.60 -6.09 3.57
N ARG A 117 -26.93 -6.64 4.73
CA ARG A 117 -26.51 -7.99 5.11
C ARG A 117 -27.28 -9.00 4.27
N THR A 118 -26.62 -10.09 3.90
CA THR A 118 -27.31 -11.23 3.30
C THR A 118 -28.21 -11.90 4.34
N ARG A 119 -29.19 -12.70 3.90
CA ARG A 119 -30.08 -13.43 4.84
C ARG A 119 -29.27 -14.28 5.82
N THR A 120 -28.20 -14.93 5.35
CA THR A 120 -27.33 -15.79 6.17
C THR A 120 -26.55 -14.97 7.20
N GLU A 121 -25.87 -13.90 6.79
CA GLU A 121 -25.17 -12.96 7.68
C GLU A 121 -26.12 -12.35 8.73
N ARG A 122 -27.34 -12.01 8.30
CA ARG A 122 -28.35 -11.42 9.18
C ARG A 122 -28.83 -12.41 10.23
N MET A 123 -29.15 -13.66 9.86
CA MET A 123 -29.55 -14.68 10.83
C MET A 123 -28.42 -15.03 11.80
N ALA A 124 -27.17 -15.04 11.33
CA ALA A 124 -25.99 -15.23 12.18
C ALA A 124 -25.80 -14.08 13.19
N SER A 125 -25.87 -12.83 12.71
CA SER A 125 -25.78 -11.63 13.55
C SER A 125 -26.92 -11.54 14.56
N TRP A 126 -28.14 -11.91 14.15
CA TRP A 126 -29.34 -11.86 15.01
C TRP A 126 -29.28 -12.85 16.17
N ARG A 127 -28.70 -14.04 15.95
CA ARG A 127 -28.40 -15.01 17.03
C ARG A 127 -27.43 -14.45 18.07
N MET A 128 -26.56 -13.52 17.67
CA MET A 128 -25.59 -12.85 18.54
C MET A 128 -26.10 -11.50 19.07
N GLY A 129 -27.39 -11.20 18.90
CA GLY A 129 -28.05 -10.01 19.43
C GLY A 129 -27.94 -8.75 18.57
N ASP A 130 -27.27 -8.79 17.42
CA ASP A 130 -27.17 -7.65 16.51
C ASP A 130 -28.37 -7.61 15.54
N ARG A 131 -29.21 -6.59 15.71
CA ARG A 131 -30.42 -6.34 14.92
C ARG A 131 -30.20 -5.40 13.73
N GLY A 132 -28.96 -5.02 13.45
CA GLY A 132 -28.58 -4.16 12.33
C GLY A 132 -28.96 -4.76 10.98
N ARG A 133 -29.56 -3.94 10.11
CA ARG A 133 -30.05 -4.35 8.77
C ARG A 133 -28.91 -4.51 7.75
N GLY A 134 -27.82 -3.77 7.91
CA GLY A 134 -26.68 -3.74 6.99
C GLY A 134 -25.35 -3.45 7.67
N TRP A 135 -24.28 -3.66 6.92
CA TRP A 135 -22.92 -3.29 7.28
C TRP A 135 -22.67 -1.81 7.04
N ALA A 136 -22.05 -1.14 8.02
CA ALA A 136 -21.56 0.23 7.85
C ALA A 136 -20.37 0.26 6.86
N SER A 137 -20.10 1.43 6.29
CA SER A 137 -18.88 1.63 5.51
C SER A 137 -17.66 1.57 6.43
N VAL A 138 -16.59 0.94 5.96
CA VAL A 138 -15.31 0.88 6.68
C VAL A 138 -14.35 1.89 6.08
N TRP A 139 -13.85 2.78 6.93
CA TRP A 139 -12.95 3.85 6.56
C TRP A 139 -11.56 3.62 7.15
N ALA A 140 -10.57 4.01 6.37
CA ALA A 140 -9.20 4.20 6.81
C ALA A 140 -8.88 5.69 6.79
N LEU A 141 -8.62 6.25 7.97
CA LEU A 141 -8.24 7.64 8.17
C LEU A 141 -6.72 7.72 8.10
N HIS A 142 -6.20 8.55 7.20
CA HIS A 142 -4.77 8.59 6.92
C HIS A 142 -4.29 10.01 6.68
N THR A 143 -2.98 10.20 6.84
CA THR A 143 -2.34 11.45 6.47
C THR A 143 -2.03 11.36 4.98
N PRO A 144 -2.40 12.39 4.18
CA PRO A 144 -2.15 12.35 2.74
C PRO A 144 -0.65 12.18 2.54
N SER A 145 -0.30 11.20 1.70
CA SER A 145 1.10 10.99 1.31
C SER A 145 1.49 12.15 0.43
N TYR A 146 1.96 13.25 1.03
CA TYR A 146 2.73 14.21 0.29
C TYR A 146 3.92 13.43 -0.27
N PRO A 147 4.17 13.43 -1.61
CA PRO A 147 5.49 13.03 -2.07
C PRO A 147 6.45 13.84 -1.22
N GLN A 148 7.41 13.18 -0.56
CA GLN A 148 8.43 13.88 0.19
C GLN A 148 8.94 14.98 -0.74
N LEU A 149 8.56 16.23 -0.46
CA LEU A 149 9.19 17.37 -1.08
C LEU A 149 10.66 17.11 -0.81
N THR A 150 11.43 16.98 -1.90
CA THR A 150 12.88 16.79 -1.87
C THR A 150 13.42 17.64 -0.73
N PRO A 151 14.29 17.11 0.15
CA PRO A 151 14.82 17.90 1.24
C PRO A 151 15.51 19.11 0.61
N HIS A 152 14.83 20.26 0.62
CA HIS A 152 15.38 21.46 0.03
C HIS A 152 16.67 21.75 0.81
N PRO A 153 17.81 21.93 0.13
CA PRO A 153 19.01 22.35 0.82
C PRO A 153 18.70 23.73 1.41
N VAL A 154 18.98 23.90 2.69
CA VAL A 154 18.79 25.14 3.47
C VAL A 154 17.36 25.36 4.02
N GLY A 155 17.19 24.98 5.29
CA GLY A 155 16.63 25.91 6.28
C GLY A 155 15.12 26.22 6.26
N SER A 156 14.22 25.26 5.99
CA SER A 156 12.80 25.49 6.28
C SER A 156 12.51 25.37 7.79
N LEU A 157 12.04 26.46 8.38
CA LEU A 157 11.57 26.54 9.78
C LEU A 157 10.39 25.59 10.09
N LEU A 158 9.80 24.95 9.09
CA LEU A 158 8.74 23.93 9.25
C LEU A 158 9.30 22.51 9.43
N SER A 159 10.57 22.26 9.11
CA SER A 159 11.22 20.96 9.33
C SER A 159 11.48 20.67 10.82
N SER A 160 11.53 21.71 11.66
CA SER A 160 11.69 21.57 13.11
C SER A 160 10.42 21.01 13.77
N TYR A 161 9.23 21.37 13.27
CA TYR A 161 7.95 20.89 13.82
C TYR A 161 7.71 19.39 13.56
N LEU A 162 8.13 18.90 12.38
CA LEU A 162 7.98 17.48 12.02
C LEU A 162 9.07 16.58 12.61
N SER A 163 10.24 17.13 12.96
CA SER A 163 11.34 16.35 13.56
C SER A 163 11.10 16.01 15.05
N TYR A 164 10.35 16.84 15.78
CA TYR A 164 9.91 16.54 17.16
C TYR A 164 8.92 15.37 17.23
N LEU A 165 8.16 15.12 16.17
CA LEU A 165 7.14 14.07 16.09
C LEU A 165 7.70 12.68 15.74
N ARG A 166 8.96 12.59 15.30
CA ARG A 166 9.60 11.32 14.90
C ARG A 166 10.08 10.46 16.08
N LYS A 167 9.94 10.94 17.33
CA LYS A 167 10.40 10.27 18.56
C LYS A 167 9.41 9.26 19.18
N LYS A 168 8.44 8.73 18.43
CA LYS A 168 7.60 7.60 18.89
C LYS A 168 7.62 6.43 17.91
N LEU A 169 8.80 5.87 17.73
CA LEU A 169 8.96 4.47 17.32
C LEU A 169 9.33 3.69 18.58
N THR A 170 8.38 2.90 19.11
CA THR A 170 8.63 2.04 20.26
C THR A 170 9.28 0.74 19.81
N THR A 171 10.46 0.44 20.35
CA THR A 171 10.84 -0.92 20.74
C THR A 171 10.61 -1.02 22.24
N GLY A 172 9.98 -2.11 22.67
CA GLY A 172 9.37 -2.22 24.00
C GLY A 172 10.28 -2.15 25.22
N GLN A 173 9.57 -2.02 26.35
CA GLN A 173 9.97 -2.06 27.75
C GLN A 173 10.83 -0.91 28.28
N ALA A 174 10.16 0.04 28.93
CA ALA A 174 10.75 0.83 30.00
C ALA A 174 9.73 0.98 31.12
N GLN A 175 10.23 0.83 32.34
CA GLN A 175 9.52 0.61 33.58
C GLN A 175 8.56 1.76 33.95
N LYS A 176 7.57 1.41 34.77
CA LYS A 176 6.67 2.31 35.50
C LYS A 176 7.45 3.49 36.11
N PRO A 177 6.99 4.76 36.01
CA PRO A 177 7.42 5.78 36.94
C PRO A 177 6.72 5.51 38.27
N SER A 178 7.50 5.07 39.26
CA SER A 178 7.07 5.02 40.66
C SER A 178 6.59 6.40 41.08
N ALA A 179 5.44 6.43 41.75
CA ALA A 179 4.91 7.59 42.42
C ALA A 179 5.90 8.11 43.48
N SER A 180 5.72 9.40 43.78
CA SER A 180 6.48 10.21 44.72
C SER A 180 6.81 9.52 46.04
N THR A 181 8.05 9.66 46.47
CA THR A 181 8.38 9.60 47.90
C THR A 181 9.29 10.78 48.22
N LYS A 182 8.76 11.71 49.01
CA LYS A 182 9.52 12.81 49.60
C LYS A 182 10.49 12.23 50.63
N ARG A 183 11.67 12.87 50.76
CA ARG A 183 12.75 12.68 51.75
C ARG A 183 13.80 11.61 51.39
N GLY A 184 15.00 12.08 51.04
CA GLY A 184 16.23 11.31 50.96
C GLY A 184 17.43 12.26 50.84
N ALA A 185 18.40 12.12 51.74
CA ALA A 185 19.53 13.03 51.95
C ALA A 185 20.45 13.17 50.71
N SER A 186 21.08 14.35 50.59
CA SER A 186 22.02 14.72 49.53
C SER A 186 23.25 13.81 49.50
N ARG A 187 23.47 13.11 48.37
CA ARG A 187 24.75 12.40 48.10
C ARG A 187 25.81 13.37 47.56
N PRO A 188 27.09 13.21 47.92
CA PRO A 188 28.17 14.07 47.45
C PRO A 188 28.44 13.87 45.94
N PRO A 189 28.99 14.90 45.26
CA PRO A 189 29.17 14.88 43.81
C PRO A 189 30.24 13.86 43.41
N ARG A 190 29.85 12.88 42.59
CA ARG A 190 30.81 11.96 41.93
C ARG A 190 31.66 12.72 40.90
N PRO A 191 32.97 12.45 40.81
CA PRO A 191 33.82 13.08 39.80
C PRO A 191 33.36 12.71 38.38
N LYS A 192 33.25 13.72 37.52
CA LYS A 192 32.85 13.58 36.12
C LYS A 192 33.85 12.67 35.40
N ARG A 193 33.46 11.42 35.10
CA ARG A 193 34.18 10.58 34.13
C ARG A 193 34.36 11.37 32.85
N ARG A 194 35.61 11.59 32.45
CA ARG A 194 36.01 12.22 31.18
C ARG A 194 35.20 11.56 30.05
N ARG A 195 34.42 12.35 29.31
CA ARG A 195 33.74 11.88 28.08
C ARG A 195 34.82 11.36 27.14
N ALA A 196 34.82 10.05 26.89
CA ALA A 196 35.66 9.44 25.87
C ALA A 196 35.51 10.27 24.57
N GLN A 197 36.64 10.67 24.00
CA GLN A 197 36.71 11.45 22.78
C GLN A 197 35.78 10.82 21.72
N ARG A 198 34.87 11.64 21.17
CA ARG A 198 33.91 11.20 20.17
C ARG A 198 34.69 10.78 18.92
N GLY A 199 34.88 9.48 18.74
CA GLY A 199 35.51 8.93 17.55
C GLY A 199 34.85 9.47 16.27
N VAL A 200 35.70 9.78 15.30
CA VAL A 200 35.33 10.17 13.93
C VAL A 200 34.39 9.09 13.38
N VAL A 201 33.25 9.50 12.83
CA VAL A 201 32.28 8.57 12.24
C VAL A 201 32.74 8.27 10.83
N ASP A 202 32.90 6.99 10.50
CA ASP A 202 33.14 6.57 9.13
C ASP A 202 31.88 6.84 8.29
N SER A 203 31.99 7.69 7.28
CA SER A 203 30.85 8.10 6.46
C SER A 203 30.29 6.97 5.59
N GLY A 204 31.16 6.08 5.10
CA GLY A 204 30.78 4.93 4.27
C GLY A 204 30.02 3.89 5.08
N GLY A 205 30.61 3.44 6.18
CA GLY A 205 29.98 2.52 7.12
C GLY A 205 28.72 3.09 7.75
N TYR A 206 28.63 4.41 7.96
CA TYR A 206 27.39 5.06 8.40
C TYR A 206 26.28 4.99 7.33
N ALA A 207 26.61 5.21 6.07
CA ALA A 207 25.65 5.14 4.97
C ALA A 207 25.10 3.71 4.82
N LEU A 208 25.99 2.72 4.80
CA LEU A 208 25.62 1.30 4.77
C LEU A 208 24.78 0.90 5.99
N ALA A 209 25.18 1.30 7.19
CA ALA A 209 24.39 1.05 8.40
C ALA A 209 22.97 1.64 8.31
N ARG A 210 22.83 2.83 7.72
CA ARG A 210 21.53 3.50 7.57
C ARG A 210 20.65 2.79 6.55
N GLU A 211 21.23 2.30 5.46
CA GLU A 211 20.52 1.49 4.46
C GLU A 211 20.09 0.15 5.06
N TRP A 212 21.03 -0.59 5.63
CA TRP A 212 20.78 -1.88 6.27
C TRP A 212 19.68 -1.78 7.34
N LEU A 213 19.73 -0.81 8.25
CA LEU A 213 18.71 -0.68 9.30
C LEU A 213 17.31 -0.30 8.78
N ARG A 214 17.19 0.21 7.55
CA ARG A 214 15.91 0.48 6.89
C ARG A 214 15.34 -0.75 6.19
N ALA A 215 16.18 -1.70 5.78
CA ALA A 215 15.74 -2.89 5.07
C ALA A 215 14.81 -3.75 5.94
N PRO A 216 13.69 -4.26 5.38
CA PRO A 216 12.71 -5.06 6.13
C PRO A 216 13.32 -6.35 6.69
N GLN A 217 14.30 -6.93 5.98
CA GLN A 217 14.95 -8.20 6.32
C GLN A 217 15.90 -8.09 7.52
N THR A 218 16.25 -6.88 7.94
CA THR A 218 17.24 -6.63 8.98
C THR A 218 16.74 -7.05 10.36
N PRO A 219 17.51 -7.86 11.12
CA PRO A 219 17.11 -8.36 12.42
C PRO A 219 16.69 -7.26 13.39
N ARG A 220 15.63 -7.52 14.17
CA ARG A 220 15.07 -6.54 15.11
C ARG A 220 16.07 -6.09 16.18
N TRP A 221 16.98 -6.96 16.59
CA TRP A 221 18.01 -6.63 17.56
C TRP A 221 19.00 -5.58 17.02
N ALA A 222 19.28 -5.56 15.71
CA ALA A 222 20.19 -4.61 15.10
C ALA A 222 19.63 -3.18 15.15
N ARG A 223 18.31 -3.06 15.02
CA ARG A 223 17.54 -1.81 15.07
C ARG A 223 17.51 -1.13 16.43
N ARG A 224 17.95 -1.82 17.50
CA ARG A 224 18.09 -1.22 18.84
C ARG A 224 19.26 -0.22 18.91
N TYR A 225 20.20 -0.33 17.97
CA TYR A 225 21.41 0.50 17.90
C TYR A 225 21.27 1.58 16.83
N THR A 226 21.96 2.70 17.05
CA THR A 226 21.98 3.80 16.08
C THR A 226 22.90 3.47 14.90
N PRO A 227 22.65 3.99 13.68
CA PRO A 227 23.57 3.81 12.55
C PRO A 227 25.01 4.24 12.87
N ARG A 228 25.18 5.25 13.73
CA ARG A 228 26.49 5.68 14.21
C ARG A 228 27.23 4.58 15.00
N ALA A 229 26.52 3.77 15.79
CA ALA A 229 27.13 2.67 16.53
C ALA A 229 27.65 1.55 15.59
N TRP A 230 27.00 1.38 14.45
CA TRP A 230 27.38 0.40 13.43
C TRP A 230 28.47 0.89 12.47
N SER A 231 28.64 2.22 12.35
CA SER A 231 29.54 2.83 11.35
C SER A 231 30.94 2.22 11.30
N ARG A 232 31.60 2.03 12.45
CA ARG A 232 32.95 1.46 12.50
C ARG A 232 32.97 -0.03 12.15
N ALA A 233 31.98 -0.80 12.58
CA ALA A 233 31.90 -2.23 12.31
C ALA A 233 31.68 -2.53 10.82
N LEU A 234 30.94 -1.65 10.14
CA LEU A 234 30.60 -1.81 8.73
C LEU A 234 31.52 -1.01 7.77
N ALA A 235 32.53 -0.30 8.29
CA ALA A 235 33.37 0.58 7.48
C ALA A 235 34.16 -0.20 6.41
N ALA A 236 34.77 -1.32 6.78
CA ALA A 236 35.56 -2.13 5.86
C ALA A 236 34.69 -2.70 4.72
N VAL A 237 33.56 -3.33 5.05
CA VAL A 237 32.65 -3.90 4.03
C VAL A 237 31.99 -2.81 3.16
N ALA A 238 31.72 -1.62 3.72
CA ALA A 238 31.23 -0.50 2.93
C ALA A 238 32.26 0.00 1.90
N ALA A 239 33.56 -0.05 2.22
CA ALA A 239 34.61 0.31 1.27
C ALA A 239 34.66 -0.65 0.06
N HIS A 240 34.25 -1.91 0.24
CA HIS A 240 34.11 -2.91 -0.83
C HIS A 240 32.72 -2.89 -1.50
N GLY A 241 31.93 -1.83 -1.29
CA GLY A 241 30.66 -1.62 -1.99
C GLY A 241 29.52 -2.54 -1.55
N TRP A 242 29.60 -3.14 -0.35
CA TRP A 242 28.52 -3.96 0.19
C TRP A 242 27.24 -3.13 0.40
N THR A 243 26.08 -3.77 0.19
CA THR A 243 24.75 -3.21 0.43
C THR A 243 24.14 -3.77 1.71
N GLY A 244 23.00 -3.21 2.13
CA GLY A 244 22.28 -3.74 3.30
C GLY A 244 21.83 -5.20 3.13
N GLU A 245 21.56 -5.65 1.91
CA GLU A 245 21.18 -7.04 1.63
C GLU A 245 22.37 -7.99 1.78
N ASP A 246 23.58 -7.57 1.38
CA ASP A 246 24.81 -8.34 1.59
C ASP A 246 25.05 -8.64 3.07
N VAL A 247 24.79 -7.67 3.95
CA VAL A 247 24.91 -7.87 5.40
C VAL A 247 23.87 -8.88 5.92
N ASN A 248 22.65 -8.85 5.39
CA ASN A 248 21.61 -9.82 5.78
C ASN A 248 21.93 -11.22 5.24
N GLN A 249 22.40 -11.31 4.01
CA GLN A 249 22.82 -12.57 3.40
C GLN A 249 24.01 -13.16 4.15
N LEU A 250 25.01 -12.34 4.50
CA LEU A 250 26.12 -12.74 5.38
C LEU A 250 25.62 -13.37 6.68
N LEU A 251 24.66 -12.75 7.36
CA LEU A 251 24.13 -13.29 8.62
C LEU A 251 23.38 -14.62 8.41
N ARG A 252 22.71 -14.80 7.27
CA ARG A 252 22.07 -16.07 6.89
C ARG A 252 23.11 -17.15 6.60
N ASP A 253 24.17 -16.81 5.88
CA ASP A 253 25.25 -17.74 5.52
C ASP A 253 26.07 -18.13 6.75
N TRP A 254 26.30 -17.18 7.66
CA TRP A 254 26.96 -17.44 8.94
C TRP A 254 26.18 -18.45 9.80
N GLU A 255 24.84 -18.38 9.80
CA GLU A 255 23.99 -19.34 10.50
C GLU A 255 23.90 -20.70 9.78
N ARG A 256 23.66 -20.69 8.46
CA ARG A 256 23.41 -21.92 7.68
C ARG A 256 24.69 -22.64 7.28
N THR A 257 25.63 -21.92 6.66
CA THR A 257 26.86 -22.47 6.09
C THR A 257 27.96 -22.55 7.14
N GLY A 258 28.04 -21.55 8.03
CA GLY A 258 28.99 -21.53 9.13
C GLY A 258 28.61 -22.43 10.31
N GLY A 259 27.37 -22.94 10.35
CA GLY A 259 26.85 -23.74 11.46
C GLY A 259 26.80 -22.99 12.80
N HIS A 260 26.91 -21.66 12.77
CA HIS A 260 26.95 -20.83 13.97
C HIS A 260 25.53 -20.54 14.47
N TRP A 261 25.30 -20.74 15.76
CA TRP A 261 24.01 -20.41 16.35
C TRP A 261 23.79 -18.89 16.44
N MET A 262 22.70 -18.41 15.84
CA MET A 262 22.27 -17.01 15.93
C MET A 262 21.23 -16.84 17.05
N PRO A 263 21.57 -16.14 18.15
CA PRO A 263 20.59 -15.88 19.20
C PRO A 263 19.48 -14.94 18.68
N PRO A 264 18.21 -15.13 19.08
CA PRO A 264 17.12 -14.22 18.70
C PRO A 264 17.34 -12.79 19.23
N VAL A 265 18.10 -12.65 20.32
CA VAL A 265 18.56 -11.36 20.87
C VAL A 265 20.01 -11.53 21.36
N PRO A 266 21.03 -11.17 20.56
CA PRO A 266 22.42 -11.32 20.96
C PRO A 266 22.80 -10.34 22.07
N TYR A 267 23.59 -10.80 23.03
CA TYR A 267 24.11 -9.97 24.13
C TYR A 267 25.10 -8.90 23.63
N LYS A 268 25.92 -9.23 22.62
CA LYS A 268 26.86 -8.31 21.95
C LYS A 268 26.59 -8.26 20.43
N PRO A 269 25.56 -7.53 19.99
CA PRO A 269 25.16 -7.48 18.58
C PRO A 269 26.27 -6.99 17.63
N ILE A 270 26.98 -5.94 18.02
CA ILE A 270 28.06 -5.36 17.19
C ILE A 270 29.21 -6.35 17.04
N GLY A 271 29.62 -6.98 18.14
CA GLY A 271 30.66 -8.00 18.13
C GLY A 271 30.26 -9.23 17.30
N LEU A 272 29.00 -9.64 17.35
CA LEU A 272 28.49 -10.74 16.53
C LEU A 272 28.64 -10.44 15.04
N VAL A 273 28.23 -9.24 14.59
CA VAL A 273 28.37 -8.85 13.18
C VAL A 273 29.83 -8.75 12.78
N CYS A 274 30.71 -8.20 13.65
CA CYS A 274 32.15 -8.22 13.40
C CYS A 274 32.67 -9.67 13.23
N ASN A 275 32.27 -10.60 14.09
CA ASN A 275 32.67 -12.00 13.98
C ASN A 275 32.14 -12.66 12.70
N ALA A 276 30.92 -12.32 12.27
CA ALA A 276 30.37 -12.81 11.00
C ALA A 276 31.18 -12.28 9.81
N ILE A 277 31.58 -11.01 9.84
CA ILE A 277 32.44 -10.40 8.82
C ILE A 277 33.82 -11.07 8.82
N GLU A 278 34.43 -11.30 9.99
CA GLU A 278 35.70 -12.01 10.10
C GLU A 278 35.60 -13.46 9.59
N TRP A 279 34.51 -14.16 9.91
CA TRP A 279 34.25 -15.50 9.38
C TRP A 279 34.16 -15.48 7.85
N HIS A 280 33.48 -14.48 7.27
CA HIS A 280 33.43 -14.32 5.82
C HIS A 280 34.83 -14.07 5.24
N GLN A 281 35.62 -13.19 5.84
CA GLN A 281 37.00 -12.90 5.41
C GLN A 281 37.93 -14.11 5.44
N ARG A 282 37.68 -15.07 6.35
CA ARG A 282 38.48 -16.31 6.43
C ARG A 282 38.17 -17.28 5.29
N ASN A 283 36.94 -17.25 4.77
CA ASN A 283 36.46 -18.21 3.77
C ASN A 283 36.41 -17.60 2.35
N ASN A 284 36.23 -16.28 2.24
CA ASN A 284 36.01 -15.53 1.01
C ASN A 284 36.74 -14.16 1.07
N THR A 285 36.93 -13.53 -0.09
CA THR A 285 37.46 -12.16 -0.15
C THR A 285 36.35 -11.16 0.21
N LEU A 286 36.69 -9.97 0.74
CA LEU A 286 35.69 -8.91 0.94
C LEU A 286 35.10 -8.37 -0.37
N GLU A 287 35.73 -8.65 -1.51
CA GLU A 287 35.19 -8.34 -2.83
C GLU A 287 34.04 -9.29 -3.21
N ASP A 288 34.05 -10.51 -2.66
CA ASP A 288 33.01 -11.52 -2.89
C ASP A 288 31.77 -11.15 -2.08
N ARG A 289 30.89 -10.37 -2.69
CA ARG A 289 29.68 -9.85 -2.05
C ARG A 289 28.61 -10.95 -1.93
N PRO A 290 28.13 -11.26 -0.70
CA PRO A 290 27.20 -12.38 -0.47
C PRO A 290 25.91 -12.35 -1.29
N ALA A 291 25.32 -11.18 -1.56
CA ALA A 291 24.06 -11.05 -2.31
C ALA A 291 24.27 -10.59 -3.77
N ALA A 292 25.51 -10.59 -4.28
CA ALA A 292 25.79 -10.09 -5.64
C ALA A 292 25.11 -10.91 -6.75
N LEU A 293 25.06 -12.23 -6.59
CA LEU A 293 24.41 -13.10 -7.58
C LEU A 293 22.91 -12.83 -7.66
N ASP A 294 22.22 -12.80 -6.52
CA ASP A 294 20.78 -12.49 -6.46
C ASP A 294 20.49 -11.08 -7.00
N ALA A 295 21.31 -10.10 -6.66
CA ALA A 295 21.19 -8.74 -7.19
C ALA A 295 21.36 -8.68 -8.71
N ALA A 296 22.28 -9.47 -9.29
CA ALA A 296 22.46 -9.53 -10.75
C ALA A 296 21.23 -10.13 -11.45
N LEU A 297 20.67 -11.22 -10.90
CA LEU A 297 19.46 -11.86 -11.41
C LEU A 297 18.24 -10.93 -11.34
N GLU A 298 18.08 -10.20 -10.23
CA GLU A 298 17.01 -9.20 -10.08
C GLU A 298 17.16 -8.07 -11.11
N GLN A 299 18.38 -7.57 -11.32
CA GLN A 299 18.66 -6.54 -12.33
C GLN A 299 18.35 -7.01 -13.75
N GLU A 300 18.64 -8.27 -14.09
CA GLU A 300 18.26 -8.86 -15.38
C GLU A 300 16.74 -8.95 -15.54
N CYS A 301 16.03 -9.42 -14.52
CA CYS A 301 14.58 -9.47 -14.53
C CYS A 301 13.96 -8.08 -14.69
N HIS A 302 14.52 -7.07 -14.03
CA HIS A 302 14.10 -5.67 -14.18
C HIS A 302 14.34 -5.16 -15.60
N ARG A 303 15.52 -5.37 -16.16
CA ARG A 303 15.84 -4.97 -17.56
C ARG A 303 14.90 -5.62 -18.56
N ARG A 304 14.62 -6.92 -18.41
CA ARG A 304 13.68 -7.64 -19.27
C ARG A 304 12.27 -7.07 -19.20
N ARG A 305 11.75 -6.80 -17.99
CA ARG A 305 10.42 -6.17 -17.81
C ARG A 305 10.35 -4.78 -18.43
N GLU A 306 11.42 -3.99 -18.33
CA GLU A 306 11.47 -2.68 -18.98
C GLU A 306 11.45 -2.79 -20.50
N GLN A 307 12.17 -3.76 -21.07
CA GLN A 307 12.15 -4.03 -22.50
C GLN A 307 10.75 -4.47 -22.97
N GLU A 308 10.11 -5.41 -22.28
CA GLU A 308 8.75 -5.87 -22.57
C GLU A 308 7.74 -4.71 -22.51
N ARG A 309 7.87 -3.81 -21.51
CA ARG A 309 7.01 -2.61 -21.43
C ARG A 309 7.22 -1.66 -22.59
N ARG A 310 8.47 -1.40 -22.99
CA ARG A 310 8.79 -0.54 -24.14
C ARG A 310 8.25 -1.15 -25.44
N GLN A 311 8.39 -2.46 -25.63
CA GLN A 311 7.81 -3.16 -26.78
C GLN A 311 6.29 -3.04 -26.80
N ALA A 312 5.62 -3.28 -25.67
CA ALA A 312 4.17 -3.14 -25.58
C ALA A 312 3.69 -1.70 -25.87
N GLU A 313 4.45 -0.68 -25.46
CA GLU A 313 4.15 0.73 -25.79
C GLU A 313 4.28 1.01 -27.29
N VAL A 314 5.32 0.47 -27.94
CA VAL A 314 5.52 0.56 -29.40
C VAL A 314 4.40 -0.17 -30.14
N ASP A 315 4.05 -1.39 -29.74
CA ASP A 315 2.99 -2.19 -30.36
C ASP A 315 1.63 -1.49 -30.24
N LEU A 316 1.34 -0.91 -29.07
CA LEU A 316 0.11 -0.15 -28.85
C LEU A 316 0.07 1.12 -29.71
N ALA A 317 1.20 1.80 -29.88
CA ALA A 317 1.30 2.97 -30.76
C ALA A 317 1.07 2.59 -32.23
N ALA A 318 1.69 1.50 -32.68
CA ALA A 318 1.51 0.96 -34.03
C ALA A 318 0.04 0.55 -34.28
N ALA A 319 -0.57 -0.18 -33.33
CA ALA A 319 -1.98 -0.58 -33.42
C ALA A 319 -2.93 0.62 -33.47
N ARG A 320 -2.64 1.69 -32.72
CA ARG A 320 -3.41 2.95 -32.77
C ARG A 320 -3.26 3.65 -34.12
N ALA A 321 -2.05 3.67 -34.69
CA ALA A 321 -1.81 4.25 -36.01
C ALA A 321 -2.55 3.48 -37.10
N ALA A 322 -2.44 2.16 -37.11
CA ALA A 322 -3.16 1.28 -38.05
C ALA A 322 -4.68 1.45 -37.92
N ARG A 323 -5.21 1.58 -36.70
CA ARG A 323 -6.63 1.84 -36.48
C ARG A 323 -7.07 3.19 -37.05
N ARG A 324 -6.28 4.25 -36.90
CA ARG A 324 -6.61 5.58 -37.46
C ARG A 324 -6.60 5.55 -38.99
N ASP A 325 -5.60 4.90 -39.59
CA ASP A 325 -5.52 4.71 -41.03
C ASP A 325 -6.72 3.91 -41.56
N ALA A 326 -7.06 2.78 -40.91
CA ALA A 326 -8.26 2.01 -41.24
C ALA A 326 -9.56 2.84 -41.14
N LEU A 327 -9.70 3.66 -40.09
CA LEU A 327 -10.84 4.56 -39.92
C LEU A 327 -10.90 5.63 -41.02
N SER A 328 -9.77 6.18 -41.48
CA SER A 328 -9.74 7.16 -42.58
C SER A 328 -10.17 6.57 -43.93
N ARG A 329 -10.04 5.25 -44.09
CA ARG A 329 -10.44 4.52 -45.30
C ARG A 329 -11.92 4.10 -45.26
N LEU A 330 -12.60 4.21 -44.11
CA LEU A 330 -14.03 3.94 -44.02
C LEU A 330 -14.82 4.95 -44.86
N GLY A 331 -15.78 4.45 -45.62
CA GLY A 331 -16.66 5.27 -46.47
C GLY A 331 -16.05 5.71 -47.81
N GLN A 332 -14.77 5.42 -48.04
CA GLN A 332 -14.16 5.62 -49.36
C GLN A 332 -14.83 4.73 -50.42
N PRO A 333 -14.82 5.11 -51.71
CA PRO A 333 -15.48 4.34 -52.77
C PRO A 333 -15.00 2.89 -52.85
N ALA A 334 -13.70 2.65 -52.64
CA ALA A 334 -13.14 1.30 -52.55
C ALA A 334 -13.70 0.48 -51.37
N HIS A 335 -13.87 1.10 -50.19
CA HIS A 335 -14.46 0.45 -49.02
C HIS A 335 -15.95 0.11 -49.25
N LEU A 336 -16.70 1.01 -49.88
CA LEU A 336 -18.11 0.78 -50.21
C LEU A 336 -18.27 -0.33 -51.26
N ALA A 337 -17.44 -0.33 -52.31
CA ALA A 337 -17.43 -1.38 -53.33
C ALA A 337 -17.10 -2.76 -52.74
N ALA A 338 -16.06 -2.84 -51.89
CA ALA A 338 -15.72 -4.08 -51.19
C ALA A 338 -16.88 -4.57 -50.29
N ARG A 339 -17.59 -3.66 -49.62
CA ARG A 339 -18.76 -3.99 -48.80
C ARG A 339 -19.93 -4.52 -49.63
N GLN A 340 -20.16 -3.96 -50.81
CA GLN A 340 -21.18 -4.44 -51.75
C GLN A 340 -20.87 -5.87 -52.22
N VAL A 341 -19.63 -6.13 -52.66
CA VAL A 341 -19.19 -7.48 -53.06
C VAL A 341 -19.34 -8.47 -51.91
N ALA A 342 -18.95 -8.10 -50.69
CA ALA A 342 -19.14 -8.95 -49.51
C ALA A 342 -20.62 -9.25 -49.22
N ALA A 343 -21.50 -8.25 -49.37
CA ALA A 343 -22.95 -8.43 -49.20
C ALA A 343 -23.53 -9.35 -50.28
N GLU A 344 -23.08 -9.23 -51.53
CA GLU A 344 -23.50 -10.11 -52.62
C GLU A 344 -23.08 -11.57 -52.39
N ILE A 345 -21.83 -11.78 -51.96
CA ILE A 345 -21.31 -13.11 -51.60
C ILE A 345 -22.15 -13.67 -50.44
N GLY A 346 -22.42 -12.87 -49.41
CA GLY A 346 -23.27 -13.23 -48.28
C GLY A 346 -24.69 -13.64 -48.71
N ALA A 347 -25.32 -12.86 -49.60
CA ALA A 347 -26.65 -13.14 -50.12
C ALA A 347 -26.68 -14.42 -51.00
N ARG A 348 -25.66 -14.66 -51.82
CA ARG A 348 -25.51 -15.90 -52.59
C ARG A 348 -25.35 -17.11 -51.66
N ALA A 349 -24.54 -17.00 -50.61
CA ALA A 349 -24.35 -18.06 -49.63
C ALA A 349 -25.61 -18.33 -48.79
N ALA A 350 -26.40 -17.29 -48.48
CA ALA A 350 -27.68 -17.43 -47.79
C ALA A 350 -28.72 -18.14 -48.66
N ARG A 351 -28.83 -17.77 -49.95
CA ARG A 351 -29.71 -18.45 -50.92
C ARG A 351 -29.38 -19.93 -51.06
N LYS A 352 -28.10 -20.27 -51.29
CA LYS A 352 -27.67 -21.68 -51.34
C LYS A 352 -28.03 -22.48 -50.08
N ARG A 353 -27.95 -21.86 -48.90
CA ARG A 353 -28.35 -22.49 -47.63
C ARG A 353 -29.86 -22.70 -47.54
N ALA A 354 -30.66 -21.73 -47.99
CA ALA A 354 -32.11 -21.85 -48.05
C ALA A 354 -32.54 -22.95 -49.04
N ASP A 355 -31.97 -22.95 -50.25
CA ASP A 355 -32.25 -23.95 -51.28
C ASP A 355 -31.90 -25.37 -50.80
N ALA A 356 -30.76 -25.52 -50.12
CA ALA A 356 -30.36 -26.80 -49.52
C ALA A 356 -31.32 -27.25 -48.41
N ALA A 357 -31.79 -26.33 -47.56
CA ALA A 357 -32.75 -26.64 -46.50
C ALA A 357 -34.12 -27.02 -47.07
N GLU A 358 -34.58 -26.37 -48.14
CA GLU A 358 -35.82 -26.73 -48.84
C GLU A 358 -35.72 -28.10 -49.51
N ALA A 359 -34.59 -28.40 -50.16
CA ALA A 359 -34.35 -29.72 -50.74
C ALA A 359 -34.35 -30.83 -49.68
N GLU A 360 -33.71 -30.59 -48.53
CA GLU A 360 -33.71 -31.51 -47.41
C GLU A 360 -35.11 -31.71 -46.82
N TYR A 361 -35.89 -30.62 -46.69
CA TYR A 361 -37.29 -30.70 -46.24
C TYR A 361 -38.15 -31.54 -47.19
N ARG A 362 -38.03 -31.31 -48.51
CA ARG A 362 -38.76 -32.10 -49.53
C ARG A 362 -38.38 -33.57 -49.48
N ALA A 363 -37.09 -33.89 -49.40
CA ALA A 363 -36.61 -35.27 -49.28
C ALA A 363 -37.17 -35.96 -48.03
N ARG A 364 -37.23 -35.25 -46.89
CA ARG A 364 -37.85 -35.77 -45.65
C ARG A 364 -39.36 -35.98 -45.81
N ALA A 365 -40.08 -35.06 -46.44
CA ALA A 365 -41.52 -35.18 -46.69
C ALA A 365 -41.85 -36.38 -47.59
N GLU A 366 -41.06 -36.61 -48.65
CA GLU A 366 -41.19 -37.75 -49.55
C GLU A 366 -40.94 -39.08 -48.83
N LEU A 367 -39.95 -39.15 -47.94
CA LEU A 367 -39.70 -40.34 -47.11
C LEU A 367 -40.87 -40.64 -46.17
N VAL A 368 -41.44 -39.62 -45.53
CA VAL A 368 -42.63 -39.78 -44.66
C VAL A 368 -43.85 -40.24 -45.47
N ALA A 369 -44.07 -39.69 -46.66
CA ALA A 369 -45.16 -40.10 -47.54
C ALA A 369 -45.01 -41.56 -48.00
N ARG A 370 -43.80 -42.00 -48.36
CA ARG A 370 -43.51 -43.41 -48.72
C ARG A 370 -43.70 -44.37 -47.55
N ALA A 371 -43.38 -43.95 -46.33
CA ALA A 371 -43.60 -44.77 -45.13
C ALA A 371 -45.09 -44.95 -44.82
N ARG A 372 -45.92 -43.93 -45.06
CA ARG A 372 -47.38 -43.97 -44.84
C ARG A 372 -48.16 -44.76 -45.90
N GLY A 373 -47.63 -44.92 -47.10
CA GLY A 373 -48.26 -45.67 -48.19
C GLY A 373 -47.88 -47.15 -48.27
N ARG A 374 -47.24 -47.71 -47.23
CA ARG A 374 -46.80 -49.11 -47.15
C ARG A 374 -47.57 -49.94 -46.11
N GLU A 375 -48.65 -49.41 -45.56
CA GLU A 375 -49.69 -50.17 -44.84
C GLU A 375 -50.81 -50.53 -45.81
#